data_AF-A0A7Y5GCQ1-F1
#
_entry.id   AF-A0A7Y5GCQ1-F1
#
_cell.length_a   1.000
_cell.length_b   1.000
_cell.length_c   1.000
_cell.angle_alpha   90.00
_cell.angle_beta   90.00
_cell.angle_gamma   90.00
#
_symmetry.space_group_name_H-M   'P 1'
#
loop_
_entity.id
_entity.type
_entity.pdbx_description
1 polymer ?
#
loop_
_entity_poly.entity_id
_entity_poly.type
_entity_poly.pdbx_seq_one_letter_code
_entity_poly.pdbx_strand_id
1 'polypeptide(L)'
;MAQARGLRALIRWTWVVAVVALLYTASVFVLRWRHNRAAVEAIERSRAEADRKIVEQYGADELKILTFYASPGLLKRGDTGLLCYGVLNAKSVRIEPGVEEIHPALSRCVEVKPGATTTYTLSAADDSGKAVSQTVEVRVQ
;
A
#
# COMPACT_ATOMS: atom_id res chain seq x y z
N MET A 1 -70.62 19.81 -38.83
CA MET A 1 -69.75 20.20 -37.69
C MET A 1 -69.64 19.13 -36.58
N ALA A 2 -69.88 17.83 -36.85
CA ALA A 2 -69.90 16.77 -35.83
C ALA A 2 -68.62 15.89 -35.79
N GLN A 3 -67.88 15.79 -36.90
CA GLN A 3 -66.67 14.94 -37.01
C GLN A 3 -65.49 15.42 -36.14
N ALA A 4 -65.39 16.73 -35.85
CA ALA A 4 -64.27 17.29 -35.10
C ALA A 4 -64.28 16.94 -33.59
N ARG A 5 -65.42 16.55 -33.01
CA ARG A 5 -65.53 16.20 -31.58
C ARG A 5 -65.01 14.80 -31.29
N GLY A 6 -65.27 13.83 -32.16
CA GLY A 6 -64.78 12.45 -32.00
C GLY A 6 -63.26 12.34 -32.16
N LEU A 7 -62.69 13.07 -33.11
CA LEU A 7 -61.25 13.08 -33.36
C LEU A 7 -60.46 13.63 -32.16
N ARG A 8 -60.95 14.71 -31.54
CA ARG A 8 -60.33 15.30 -30.33
C ARG A 8 -60.39 14.37 -29.12
N ALA A 9 -61.45 13.57 -28.99
CA ALA A 9 -61.57 12.60 -27.91
C ALA A 9 -60.61 11.41 -28.07
N LEU A 10 -60.43 10.93 -29.31
CA LEU A 10 -59.46 9.89 -29.66
C LEU A 10 -58.01 10.34 -29.40
N ILE A 11 -57.66 11.55 -29.83
CA ILE A 11 -56.34 12.16 -29.57
C ILE A 11 -56.08 12.31 -28.06
N ARG A 12 -57.13 12.58 -27.27
CA ARG A 12 -56.99 12.68 -25.81
C ARG A 12 -56.75 11.33 -25.15
N TRP A 13 -57.35 10.25 -25.66
CA TRP A 13 -57.16 8.90 -25.13
C TRP A 13 -55.79 8.31 -25.47
N THR A 14 -55.27 8.56 -26.67
CA THR A 14 -53.91 8.12 -27.04
C THR A 14 -52.85 8.79 -26.18
N TRP A 15 -53.01 10.08 -25.88
CA TRP A 15 -52.15 10.80 -24.94
C TRP A 15 -52.17 10.19 -23.53
N VAL A 16 -53.33 9.78 -23.03
CA VAL A 16 -53.44 9.13 -21.71
C VAL A 16 -52.68 7.81 -21.68
N VAL A 17 -52.83 6.96 -22.70
CA VAL A 17 -52.11 5.67 -22.78
C VAL A 17 -50.60 5.91 -22.89
N ALA A 18 -50.17 6.89 -23.68
CA ALA A 18 -48.76 7.24 -23.81
C ALA A 18 -48.16 7.73 -22.48
N VAL A 19 -48.88 8.57 -21.73
CA VAL A 19 -48.43 9.06 -20.42
C VAL A 19 -48.30 7.91 -19.41
N VAL A 20 -49.26 6.98 -19.38
CA VAL A 20 -49.19 5.80 -18.49
C VAL A 20 -48.00 4.91 -18.85
N ALA A 21 -47.73 4.69 -20.14
CA ALA A 21 -46.56 3.94 -20.59
C ALA A 21 -45.23 4.64 -20.23
N LEU A 22 -45.17 5.97 -20.33
CA LEU A 22 -44.00 6.76 -19.92
C LEU A 22 -43.78 6.73 -18.41
N LEU A 23 -44.84 6.83 -17.61
CA LEU A 23 -44.74 6.69 -16.15
C LEU A 23 -44.28 5.29 -15.75
N TYR A 24 -44.78 4.26 -16.42
CA TYR A 24 -44.36 2.88 -16.19
C TYR A 24 -42.87 2.69 -16.51
N THR A 25 -42.42 3.11 -17.69
CA THR A 25 -41.01 2.99 -18.08
C THR A 25 -40.09 3.86 -17.22
N ALA A 26 -40.50 5.07 -16.84
CA ALA A 26 -39.79 5.92 -15.91
C ALA A 26 -39.68 5.27 -14.52
N SER A 27 -40.74 4.62 -14.02
CA SER A 27 -40.69 3.91 -12.75
C SER A 27 -39.73 2.71 -12.78
N VAL A 28 -39.72 1.93 -13.87
CA VAL A 28 -38.76 0.83 -14.05
C VAL A 28 -37.33 1.38 -14.13
N PHE A 29 -37.11 2.49 -14.85
CA PHE A 29 -35.81 3.13 -14.92
C PHE A 29 -35.35 3.64 -13.56
N VAL A 30 -36.22 4.30 -12.79
CA VAL A 30 -35.93 4.78 -11.43
C VAL A 30 -35.68 3.62 -10.47
N LEU A 31 -36.49 2.57 -10.51
CA LEU A 31 -36.32 1.37 -9.67
C LEU A 31 -35.01 0.65 -10.00
N ARG A 32 -34.71 0.46 -11.29
CA ARG A 32 -33.47 -0.17 -11.75
C ARG A 32 -32.25 0.69 -11.45
N TRP A 33 -32.36 2.01 -11.60
CA TRP A 33 -31.30 2.96 -11.25
C TRP A 33 -31.05 2.99 -9.74
N ARG A 34 -32.09 2.88 -8.89
CA ARG A 34 -31.94 2.73 -7.44
C ARG A 34 -31.24 1.43 -7.05
N HIS A 35 -31.60 0.31 -7.68
CA HIS A 35 -30.95 -0.97 -7.41
C HIS A 35 -29.49 -1.02 -7.90
N ASN A 36 -29.21 -0.47 -9.08
CA ASN A 36 -27.86 -0.50 -9.65
C ASN A 36 -26.88 0.36 -8.83
N ARG A 37 -27.33 1.49 -8.29
CA ARG A 37 -26.48 2.34 -7.44
C ARG A 37 -26.04 1.67 -6.14
N ALA A 38 -26.94 0.95 -5.46
CA ALA A 38 -26.58 0.20 -4.24
C ALA A 38 -25.58 -0.94 -4.50
N ALA A 39 -25.68 -1.59 -5.66
CA ALA A 39 -24.73 -2.63 -6.06
C ALA A 39 -23.33 -2.06 -6.32
N VAL A 40 -23.23 -0.89 -6.96
CA VAL A 40 -21.96 -0.20 -7.19
C VAL A 40 -21.32 0.23 -5.86
N GLU A 41 -22.08 0.82 -4.95
CA GLU A 41 -21.59 1.22 -3.62
C GLU A 41 -21.08 0.02 -2.80
N ALA A 42 -21.77 -1.13 -2.86
CA ALA A 42 -21.33 -2.34 -2.15
C ALA A 42 -20.00 -2.89 -2.73
N ILE A 43 -19.83 -2.84 -4.05
CA ILE A 43 -18.58 -3.24 -4.71
C ILE A 43 -17.45 -2.30 -4.29
N GLU A 44 -17.66 -0.99 -4.30
CA GLU A 44 -16.65 -0.01 -3.88
C GLU A 44 -16.22 -0.22 -2.43
N ARG A 45 -17.16 -0.45 -1.50
CA ARG A 45 -16.85 -0.78 -0.10
C ARG A 45 -16.04 -2.07 0.00
N SER A 46 -16.42 -3.11 -0.73
CA SER A 46 -15.68 -4.38 -0.71
C SER A 46 -14.25 -4.23 -1.23
N ARG A 47 -14.05 -3.37 -2.24
CA ARG A 47 -12.72 -3.04 -2.77
C ARG A 47 -11.90 -2.26 -1.74
N ALA A 48 -12.48 -1.22 -1.14
CA ALA A 48 -11.80 -0.44 -0.11
C ALA A 48 -11.41 -1.29 1.12
N GLU A 49 -12.27 -2.23 1.52
CA GLU A 49 -11.97 -3.20 2.57
C GLU A 49 -10.86 -4.17 2.17
N ALA A 50 -10.86 -4.66 0.93
CA ALA A 50 -9.81 -5.52 0.41
C ALA A 50 -8.46 -4.80 0.37
N ASP A 51 -8.45 -3.56 -0.13
CA ASP A 51 -7.24 -2.73 -0.19
C ASP A 51 -6.70 -2.44 1.22
N ARG A 52 -7.59 -2.12 2.17
CA ARG A 52 -7.21 -1.95 3.58
C ARG A 52 -6.57 -3.21 4.16
N LYS A 53 -7.16 -4.39 3.92
CA LYS A 53 -6.63 -5.67 4.40
C LYS A 53 -5.26 -5.99 3.79
N ILE A 54 -5.03 -5.66 2.52
CA ILE A 54 -3.73 -5.85 1.86
C ILE A 54 -2.67 -4.99 2.56
N VAL A 55 -2.94 -3.71 2.82
CA VAL A 55 -2.00 -2.83 3.52
C VAL A 55 -1.72 -3.31 4.94
N GLU A 56 -2.74 -3.78 5.66
CA GLU A 56 -2.60 -4.32 7.02
C GLU A 56 -1.80 -5.62 7.05
N GLN A 57 -2.01 -6.51 6.08
CA GLN A 57 -1.33 -7.81 6.02
C GLN A 57 0.14 -7.69 5.55
N TYR A 58 0.41 -6.82 4.57
CA TYR A 58 1.72 -6.76 3.92
C TYR A 58 2.57 -5.55 4.34
N GLY A 59 1.99 -4.60 5.10
CA GLY A 59 2.73 -3.47 5.67
C GLY A 59 3.51 -2.69 4.61
N ALA A 60 2.82 -2.05 3.66
CA ALA A 60 3.47 -1.35 2.55
C ALA A 60 4.50 -0.29 3.00
N ASP A 61 4.30 0.27 4.20
CA ASP A 61 5.19 1.24 4.83
C ASP A 61 5.90 0.67 6.08
N GLU A 62 5.96 -0.65 6.21
CA GLU A 62 6.62 -1.27 7.35
C GLU A 62 8.14 -1.12 7.22
N LEU A 63 8.74 -0.48 8.23
CA LEU A 63 10.18 -0.46 8.45
C LEU A 63 10.73 -1.88 8.58
N LYS A 64 11.68 -2.25 7.71
CA LYS A 64 12.26 -3.60 7.70
C LYS A 64 13.74 -3.59 7.37
N ILE A 65 14.51 -4.39 8.09
CA ILE A 65 15.88 -4.76 7.70
C ILE A 65 15.78 -5.95 6.74
N LEU A 66 16.23 -5.75 5.50
CA LEU A 66 16.21 -6.77 4.45
C LEU A 66 17.40 -7.73 4.61
N THR A 67 18.56 -7.17 4.94
CA THR A 67 19.82 -7.90 5.02
C THR A 67 20.80 -7.17 5.92
N PHE A 68 21.57 -7.93 6.69
CA PHE A 68 22.69 -7.43 7.49
C PHE A 68 23.69 -8.56 7.68
N TYR A 69 24.89 -8.42 7.10
CA TYR A 69 25.93 -9.44 7.16
C TYR A 69 27.32 -8.84 6.95
N ALA A 70 28.35 -9.56 7.38
CA ALA A 70 29.74 -9.19 7.17
C ALA A 70 30.43 -10.15 6.20
N SER A 71 31.33 -9.61 5.37
CA SER A 71 32.14 -10.38 4.42
C SER A 71 33.57 -9.81 4.34
N PRO A 72 34.61 -10.61 4.59
CA PRO A 72 34.57 -11.98 5.10
C PRO A 72 34.11 -12.02 6.57
N GLY A 73 33.44 -13.10 6.99
CA GLY A 73 32.99 -13.27 8.39
C GLY A 73 34.14 -13.50 9.40
N LEU A 74 35.34 -13.75 8.90
CA LEU A 74 36.56 -13.95 9.67
C LEU A 74 37.67 -13.07 9.07
N LEU A 75 38.14 -12.10 9.85
CA LEU A 75 39.18 -11.17 9.49
C LEU A 75 40.47 -11.51 10.22
N LYS A 76 41.62 -11.21 9.62
CA LYS A 76 42.87 -11.19 10.37
C LYS A 76 43.01 -9.84 11.08
N ARG A 77 43.71 -9.82 12.21
CA ARG A 77 43.99 -8.57 12.91
C ARG A 77 44.69 -7.57 11.97
N GLY A 78 44.07 -6.41 11.75
CA GLY A 78 44.57 -5.35 10.87
C GLY A 78 43.98 -5.37 9.45
N ASP A 79 43.26 -6.42 9.06
CA ASP A 79 42.55 -6.47 7.79
C ASP A 79 41.28 -5.62 7.81
N THR A 80 40.80 -5.30 6.62
CA THR A 80 39.53 -4.59 6.41
C THR A 80 38.45 -5.59 6.04
N GLY A 81 37.30 -5.50 6.71
CA GLY A 81 36.10 -6.24 6.35
C GLY A 81 35.05 -5.33 5.72
N LEU A 82 34.09 -5.94 5.03
CA LEU A 82 32.91 -5.26 4.51
C LEU A 82 31.70 -5.66 5.36
N LEU A 83 30.99 -4.66 5.87
CA LEU A 83 29.71 -4.85 6.54
C LEU A 83 28.61 -4.35 5.59
N CYS A 84 27.79 -5.27 5.11
CA CYS A 84 26.74 -4.99 4.14
C CYS A 84 25.37 -5.00 4.84
N TYR A 85 24.56 -3.99 4.53
CA TYR A 85 23.21 -3.85 5.06
C TYR A 85 22.23 -3.42 3.98
N GLY A 86 20.95 -3.71 4.22
CA GLY A 86 19.83 -3.30 3.38
C GLY A 86 18.62 -3.04 4.24
N VAL A 87 18.01 -1.87 4.10
CA VAL A 87 16.84 -1.43 4.87
C VAL A 87 15.76 -0.89 3.93
N LEU A 88 14.51 -1.10 4.29
CA LEU A 88 13.32 -0.61 3.59
C LEU A 88 12.52 0.31 4.53
N ASN A 89 11.98 1.41 3.98
CA ASN A 89 11.16 2.39 4.69
C ASN A 89 11.84 3.00 5.93
N ALA A 90 13.18 3.03 5.96
CA ALA A 90 13.95 3.67 7.03
C ALA A 90 14.27 5.12 6.68
N LYS A 91 14.10 6.04 7.64
CA LYS A 91 14.55 7.44 7.54
C LYS A 91 15.99 7.60 7.99
N SER A 92 16.33 6.92 9.08
CA SER A 92 17.66 6.98 9.68
C SER A 92 18.18 5.58 9.96
N VAL A 93 19.49 5.42 9.83
CA VAL A 93 20.19 4.17 10.10
C VAL A 93 21.44 4.50 10.90
N ARG A 94 21.76 3.66 11.88
CA ARG A 94 22.99 3.73 12.68
C ARG A 94 23.57 2.33 12.81
N ILE A 95 24.89 2.24 12.77
CA ILE A 95 25.61 0.99 13.02
C ILE A 95 26.60 1.26 14.13
N GLU A 96 26.50 0.48 15.20
CA GLU A 96 27.37 0.56 16.36
C GLU A 96 28.15 -0.74 16.51
N PRO A 97 29.44 -0.72 16.89
CA PRO A 97 30.26 0.47 17.19
C PRO A 97 30.96 1.07 15.96
N GLY A 98 31.14 2.40 15.96
CA GLY A 98 32.20 3.06 15.18
C GLY A 98 31.98 3.21 13.67
N VAL A 99 30.75 3.07 13.16
CA VAL A 99 30.43 3.34 11.76
C VAL A 99 29.58 4.60 11.69
N GLU A 100 30.23 5.70 11.29
CA GLU A 100 29.61 7.01 11.10
C GLU A 100 29.28 7.23 9.60
N GLU A 101 28.45 8.24 9.30
CA GLU A 101 28.08 8.62 7.91
C GLU A 101 27.40 7.51 7.07
N ILE A 102 26.37 6.90 7.63
CA ILE A 102 25.53 5.94 6.91
C ILE A 102 24.13 6.48 6.66
N HIS A 103 23.57 6.07 5.52
CA HIS A 103 22.23 6.44 5.11
C HIS A 103 21.39 5.19 4.81
N PRO A 104 20.06 5.29 4.90
CA PRO A 104 19.17 4.24 4.43
C PRO A 104 19.44 3.86 2.98
N ALA A 105 19.59 2.57 2.71
CA ALA A 105 19.79 2.03 1.37
C ALA A 105 19.23 0.61 1.28
N LEU A 106 18.73 0.21 0.11
CA LEU A 106 18.27 -1.16 -0.14
C LEU A 106 19.43 -2.17 -0.11
N SER A 107 20.63 -1.73 -0.48
CA SER A 107 21.86 -2.49 -0.38
C SER A 107 23.05 -1.52 -0.36
N ARG A 108 23.84 -1.54 0.71
CA ARG A 108 25.09 -0.78 0.82
C ARG A 108 26.08 -1.54 1.68
N CYS A 109 27.36 -1.45 1.34
CA CYS A 109 28.45 -2.00 2.13
C CYS A 109 29.35 -0.87 2.64
N VAL A 110 29.84 -1.02 3.86
CA VAL A 110 30.77 -0.11 4.52
C VAL A 110 32.01 -0.88 4.98
N GLU A 111 33.17 -0.26 4.82
CA GLU A 111 34.43 -0.84 5.26
C GLU A 111 34.59 -0.68 6.78
N VAL A 112 34.98 -1.76 7.45
CA VAL A 112 35.21 -1.80 8.89
C VAL A 112 36.57 -2.43 9.20
N LYS A 113 37.26 -1.91 10.22
CA LYS A 113 38.57 -2.42 10.67
C LYS A 113 38.52 -2.76 12.16
N PRO A 114 37.85 -3.86 12.55
CA PRO A 114 37.79 -4.28 13.94
C PRO A 114 39.17 -4.79 14.42
N GLY A 115 39.62 -4.35 15.60
CA GLY A 115 40.87 -4.82 16.21
C GLY A 115 40.76 -6.17 16.93
N ALA A 116 39.52 -6.59 17.24
CA ALA A 116 39.15 -7.84 17.90
C ALA A 116 37.74 -8.25 17.46
N THR A 117 37.32 -9.47 17.80
CA THR A 117 35.95 -9.93 17.53
C THR A 117 34.94 -8.92 18.08
N THR A 118 34.14 -8.33 17.19
CA THR A 118 33.24 -7.22 17.47
C THR A 118 31.84 -7.53 16.96
N THR A 119 30.84 -7.33 17.80
CA THR A 119 29.43 -7.45 17.41
C THR A 119 28.92 -6.09 16.96
N TYR A 120 28.52 -6.01 15.69
CA TYR A 120 27.90 -4.83 15.12
C TYR A 120 26.38 -4.91 15.25
N THR A 121 25.75 -3.80 15.62
CA THR A 121 24.29 -3.64 15.72
C THR A 121 23.85 -2.59 14.73
N LEU A 122 23.04 -3.00 13.76
CA LEU A 122 22.33 -2.12 12.84
C LEU A 122 21.00 -1.72 13.48
N SER A 123 20.77 -0.42 13.62
CA SER A 123 19.52 0.16 14.10
C SER A 123 18.94 1.05 13.00
N ALA A 124 17.73 0.75 12.54
CA ALA A 124 17.01 1.56 11.57
C ALA A 124 15.75 2.14 12.24
N ALA A 125 15.40 3.38 11.91
CA ALA A 125 14.21 4.05 12.41
C ALA A 125 13.47 4.81 11.30
N ASP A 126 12.14 4.80 11.36
CA ASP A 126 11.26 5.52 10.43
C ASP A 126 10.76 6.86 11.00
N ASP A 127 10.04 7.63 10.19
CA ASP A 127 9.45 8.93 10.59
C ASP A 127 8.29 8.76 11.60
N SER A 128 7.76 7.53 11.75
CA SER A 128 6.69 7.18 12.69
C SER A 128 7.22 6.83 14.09
N GLY A 129 8.54 6.82 14.28
CA GLY A 129 9.19 6.47 15.55
C GLY A 129 9.34 4.97 15.79
N LYS A 130 9.01 4.10 14.81
CA LYS A 130 9.31 2.67 14.89
C LYS A 130 10.81 2.48 14.69
N ALA A 131 11.40 1.58 15.45
CA ALA A 131 12.79 1.19 15.30
C ALA A 131 12.90 -0.33 15.22
N VAL A 132 13.80 -0.81 14.36
CA VAL A 132 14.16 -2.21 14.23
C VAL A 132 15.67 -2.34 14.33
N SER A 133 16.14 -3.43 14.91
CA SER A 133 17.57 -3.69 15.06
C SER A 133 17.94 -5.12 14.69
N GLN A 134 19.16 -5.30 14.20
CA GLN A 134 19.75 -6.60 13.88
C GLN A 134 21.24 -6.59 14.23
N THR A 135 21.76 -7.73 14.66
CA THR A 135 23.16 -7.88 15.06
C THR A 135 23.92 -8.86 14.17
N VAL A 136 25.20 -8.59 13.96
CA VAL A 136 26.15 -9.44 13.25
C VAL A 136 27.46 -9.47 14.02
N GLU A 137 27.97 -10.68 14.27
CA GLU A 137 29.28 -10.90 14.90
C GLU A 137 30.36 -10.97 13.80
N VAL A 138 31.40 -10.14 13.92
CA VAL A 138 32.58 -10.18 13.05
C VAL A 138 33.75 -10.72 13.85
N ARG A 139 34.28 -11.88 13.47
CA ARG A 139 35.37 -12.54 14.19
C ARG A 139 36.72 -12.08 13.66
N VAL A 140 37.67 -11.87 14.58
CA VAL A 140 39.05 -11.48 14.25
C VAL A 140 40.03 -12.49 14.85
N GLN A 141 40.96 -12.98 14.03
CA GLN A 141 42.01 -13.94 14.41
C GLN A 141 43.43 -13.41 14.17
#